data_AF-A0A1G2BRX2-F1
#
_entry.id   AF-A0A1G2BRX2-F1
#
_cell.length_a   1.000
_cell.length_b   1.000
_cell.length_c   1.000
_cell.angle_alpha   90.00
_cell.angle_beta   90.00
_cell.angle_gamma   90.00
#
_symmetry.space_group_name_H-M   'P 1'
#
loop_
_entity.id
_entity.type
_entity.pdbx_description
1 polymer ?
#
loop_
_entity_poly.entity_id
_entity_poly.type
_entity_poly.pdbx_seq_one_letter_code
_entity_poly.pdbx_strand_id
1 'polypeptide(L)'
;MDFKLLGKGITAMGGTAKKIGLPKENILTKVFKIKPGTLTGFATLHKVKMIADKDLKKVKEAIVSAGSVTESIKMKMQDYLNLEKPFIAPIGKKRALTITVKKRVPAKRGR
;
A
#
# COMPACT_ATOMS: atom_id res chain seq x y z
N MET A 1 -2.08 -3.97 -6.50
CA MET A 1 -1.04 -3.08 -7.04
C MET A 1 -0.57 -3.61 -8.39
N ASP A 2 -0.32 -2.74 -9.37
CA ASP A 2 0.15 -3.13 -10.70
C ASP A 2 1.62 -2.74 -10.88
N PHE A 3 2.50 -3.73 -11.10
CA PHE A 3 3.95 -3.53 -11.21
C PHE A 3 4.36 -2.74 -12.46
N LYS A 4 3.56 -2.76 -13.53
CA LYS A 4 3.83 -1.98 -14.75
C LYS A 4 3.57 -0.50 -14.53
N LEU A 5 2.51 -0.17 -13.79
CA LEU A 5 2.19 1.19 -13.40
C LEU A 5 3.19 1.74 -12.38
N LEU A 6 3.65 0.92 -11.43
CA LEU A 6 4.76 1.27 -10.54
C LEU A 6 6.02 1.68 -11.30
N GLY A 7 6.39 0.93 -12.35
CA GLY A 7 7.56 1.27 -13.17
C GLY A 7 7.45 2.63 -13.83
N LYS A 8 6.27 2.94 -14.39
CA LYS A 8 5.99 4.27 -14.94
C LYS A 8 6.06 5.37 -13.87
N GLY A 9 5.55 5.10 -12.67
CA GLY A 9 5.62 6.03 -11.53
C GLY A 9 7.06 6.31 -11.09
N ILE A 10 7.92 5.29 -11.05
CA ILE A 10 9.35 5.44 -10.72
C ILE A 10 10.08 6.25 -11.79
N THR A 11 9.78 6.02 -13.07
CA THR A 11 10.32 6.80 -14.18
C THR A 11 9.86 8.25 -14.17
N ALA A 12 8.59 8.51 -13.82
CA ALA A 12 8.08 9.86 -13.66
C ALA A 12 8.72 10.61 -12.46
N MET A 13 9.25 9.88 -11.48
CA MET A 13 10.05 10.43 -10.37
C MET A 13 11.52 10.68 -10.76
N GLY A 14 11.93 10.33 -11.98
CA GLY A 14 13.33 10.45 -12.44
C GLY A 14 14.22 9.25 -12.14
N GLY A 15 13.65 8.11 -11.75
CA GLY A 15 14.38 6.86 -11.51
C GLY A 15 14.20 5.84 -12.65
N THR A 16 15.21 5.00 -12.91
CA THR A 16 15.10 3.88 -13.86
C THR A 16 14.95 2.56 -13.11
N ALA A 17 13.88 1.82 -13.39
CA ALA A 17 13.61 0.53 -12.75
C ALA A 17 13.80 -0.62 -13.76
N LYS A 18 14.90 -1.37 -13.63
CA LYS A 18 15.22 -2.50 -14.53
C LYS A 18 14.44 -3.78 -14.16
N LYS A 19 14.17 -3.97 -12.87
CA LYS A 19 13.32 -5.06 -12.34
C LYS A 19 12.49 -4.51 -11.19
N ILE A 20 11.19 -4.81 -11.20
CA ILE A 20 10.25 -4.42 -10.16
C ILE A 20 9.67 -5.70 -9.58
N GLY A 21 9.84 -5.90 -8.28
CA GLY A 21 9.36 -7.09 -7.58
C GLY A 21 9.23 -6.80 -6.10
N LEU A 22 8.61 -7.73 -5.37
CA LEU A 22 8.55 -7.67 -3.91
C LEU A 22 9.95 -7.95 -3.33
N PRO A 23 10.47 -7.09 -2.43
CA PRO A 23 11.74 -7.33 -1.79
C PRO A 23 11.66 -8.56 -0.88
N LYS A 24 12.72 -9.36 -0.84
CA LYS A 24 12.87 -10.47 0.12
C LYS A 24 13.09 -9.89 1.53
N GLU A 25 12.66 -10.60 2.58
CA GLU A 25 12.82 -10.16 3.98
C GLU A 25 14.27 -9.81 4.35
N ASN A 26 15.24 -10.56 3.83
CA ASN A 26 16.66 -10.28 4.04
C ASN A 26 17.12 -8.90 3.54
N ILE A 27 16.41 -8.32 2.58
CA ILE A 27 16.69 -6.97 2.07
C ILE A 27 16.08 -5.93 3.01
N LEU A 28 14.90 -6.22 3.57
CA LEU A 28 14.25 -5.35 4.56
C LEU A 28 15.09 -5.25 5.83
N THR A 29 15.59 -6.37 6.35
CA THR A 29 16.45 -6.37 7.54
C THR A 29 17.80 -5.70 7.29
N LYS A 30 18.40 -5.85 6.10
CA LYS A 30 19.70 -5.23 5.78
C LYS A 30 19.62 -3.73 5.52
N VAL A 31 18.63 -3.30 4.74
CA VAL A 31 18.52 -1.90 4.29
C VAL A 31 17.82 -1.06 5.34
N PHE A 32 16.72 -1.56 5.90
CA PHE A 32 15.91 -0.82 6.84
C PHE A 32 16.22 -1.14 8.30
N LYS A 33 17.03 -2.18 8.59
CA LYS A 33 17.36 -2.62 9.97
C LYS A 33 16.13 -2.91 10.85
N ILE A 34 14.99 -3.24 10.22
CA ILE A 34 13.74 -3.52 10.92
C ILE A 34 13.41 -5.01 10.85
N LYS A 35 12.70 -5.50 11.87
CA LYS A 35 12.18 -6.87 11.87
C LYS A 35 11.09 -7.00 10.79
N PRO A 36 10.98 -8.15 10.11
CA PRO A 36 9.86 -8.42 9.22
C PRO A 36 8.53 -8.25 9.98
N GLY A 37 7.57 -7.55 9.38
CA GLY A 37 6.28 -7.25 10.00
C GLY A 37 6.24 -5.98 10.87
N THR A 38 7.36 -5.29 11.07
CA THR A 38 7.43 -4.03 11.85
C THR A 38 7.73 -2.80 10.99
N LEU A 39 7.52 -2.88 9.68
CA LEU A 39 7.74 -1.76 8.78
C LEU A 39 6.76 -0.63 9.11
N THR A 40 7.29 0.52 9.51
CA THR A 40 6.48 1.71 9.77
C THR A 40 5.86 2.21 8.46
N GLY A 41 4.65 2.77 8.55
CA GLY A 41 4.00 3.37 7.38
C GLY A 41 4.75 4.56 6.79
N PHE A 42 5.63 5.19 7.57
CA PHE A 42 6.35 6.42 7.21
C PHE A 42 7.65 6.14 6.46
N ALA A 43 7.79 6.68 5.25
CA ALA A 43 8.99 6.53 4.44
C ALA A 43 10.05 7.59 4.78
N THR A 44 9.64 8.75 5.29
CA THR A 44 10.54 9.79 5.83
C THR A 44 11.47 9.25 6.91
N LEU A 45 10.96 8.41 7.83
CA LEU A 45 11.75 7.78 8.89
C LEU A 45 12.88 6.91 8.35
N HIS A 46 12.69 6.32 7.17
CA HIS A 46 13.65 5.42 6.54
C HIS A 46 14.46 6.08 5.43
N LYS A 47 14.32 7.40 5.23
CA LYS A 47 14.98 8.17 4.15
C LYS A 47 14.72 7.58 2.76
N VAL A 48 13.56 6.96 2.55
CA VAL A 48 13.16 6.41 1.24
C VAL A 48 12.12 7.27 0.58
N LYS A 49 12.12 7.28 -0.76
CA LYS A 49 11.10 8.00 -1.54
C LYS A 49 9.81 7.20 -1.55
N MET A 50 8.69 7.83 -1.18
CA MET A 50 7.37 7.22 -1.21
C MET A 50 6.65 7.54 -2.52
N ILE A 51 5.96 6.55 -3.08
CA ILE A 51 4.96 6.76 -4.13
C ILE A 51 3.60 6.44 -3.55
N ALA A 52 2.67 7.39 -3.64
CA ALA A 52 1.30 7.24 -3.19
C ALA A 52 0.35 7.16 -4.38
N ASP A 53 -0.70 6.36 -4.26
CA ASP A 53 -1.74 6.31 -5.28
C ASP A 53 -2.55 7.62 -5.31
N LYS A 54 -2.91 8.08 -6.50
CA LYS A 54 -3.75 9.27 -6.70
C LYS A 54 -5.11 9.17 -6.01
N ASP A 55 -5.69 7.99 -5.93
CA ASP A 55 -6.99 7.77 -5.29
C ASP A 55 -6.94 7.93 -3.76
N LEU A 56 -5.76 7.84 -3.14
CA LEU A 56 -5.59 8.07 -1.71
C LEU A 56 -5.88 9.53 -1.31
N LYS A 57 -5.79 10.48 -2.24
CA LYS A 57 -6.15 11.89 -1.99
C LYS A 57 -7.64 12.08 -1.69
N LYS A 58 -8.49 11.12 -2.06
CA LYS A 58 -9.95 11.16 -1.81
C LYS A 58 -10.33 10.58 -0.45
N VAL A 59 -9.40 9.92 0.23
CA VAL A 59 -9.65 9.25 1.51
C VAL A 59 -9.52 10.27 2.63
N LYS A 60 -10.44 10.23 3.61
CA LYS A 60 -10.46 11.17 4.74
C LYS A 60 -9.45 10.80 5.83
N GLU A 61 -9.33 9.52 6.12
CA GLU A 61 -8.54 8.99 7.24
C GLU A 61 -7.57 7.91 6.75
N ALA A 62 -6.38 7.88 7.34
CA ALA A 62 -5.36 6.87 7.12
C ALA A 62 -5.05 6.16 8.44
N ILE A 63 -4.95 4.83 8.37
CA ILE A 63 -4.44 4.00 9.45
C ILE A 63 -3.10 3.46 8.99
N VAL A 64 -2.03 3.83 9.68
CA VAL A 64 -0.66 3.48 9.33
C VAL A 64 0.01 2.74 10.49
N SER A 65 0.84 1.73 10.18
CA SER A 65 1.59 1.01 11.23
C SER A 65 2.62 1.95 11.88
N ALA A 66 2.65 1.93 13.22
CA ALA A 66 3.59 2.71 14.03
C ALA A 66 4.98 2.06 14.14
N GLY A 67 5.18 0.89 13.52
CA GLY A 67 6.42 0.10 13.67
C GLY A 67 6.32 -1.07 14.63
N SER A 68 5.10 -1.39 15.08
CA SER A 68 4.79 -2.59 15.84
C SER A 68 3.64 -3.35 15.17
N VAL A 69 3.53 -4.65 15.48
CA VAL A 69 2.46 -5.52 14.97
C VAL A 69 1.10 -5.12 15.55
N THR A 70 1.10 -4.53 16.74
CA THR A 70 -0.11 -4.22 17.52
C THR A 70 -0.49 -2.74 17.49
N GLU A 71 0.44 -1.87 17.11
CA GLU A 71 0.25 -0.41 17.19
C GLU A 71 0.05 0.20 15.82
N SER A 72 -1.02 0.99 15.70
CA SER A 72 -1.37 1.73 14.49
C SER A 72 -1.73 3.16 14.87
N ILE A 73 -1.33 4.11 14.03
CA ILE A 73 -1.65 5.52 14.18
C ILE A 73 -2.77 5.85 13.20
N LYS A 74 -3.85 6.44 13.73
CA LYS A 74 -4.95 6.97 12.93
C LYS A 74 -4.75 8.47 12.76
N MET A 75 -4.70 8.96 11.52
CA MET A 75 -4.59 10.38 11.21
C MET A 75 -5.35 10.77 9.95
N LYS A 76 -5.50 12.07 9.69
CA LYS A 76 -6.09 12.54 8.43
C LYS A 76 -5.13 12.29 7.28
N MET A 77 -5.66 11.82 6.14
CA MET A 77 -4.83 11.47 4.99
C MET A 77 -4.13 12.70 4.39
N GLN A 78 -4.76 13.89 4.48
CA GLN A 78 -4.14 15.15 4.04
C GLN A 78 -2.89 15.50 4.86
N ASP A 79 -2.97 15.34 6.19
CA ASP A 79 -1.83 15.61 7.08
C ASP A 79 -0.70 14.61 6.82
N TYR A 80 -1.06 13.35 6.59
CA TYR A 80 -0.11 12.31 6.21
C TYR A 80 0.60 12.61 4.87
N LEU A 81 -0.14 13.02 3.84
CA LEU A 81 0.39 13.42 2.54
C LEU A 81 1.33 14.64 2.64
N ASN A 82 1.00 15.59 3.52
CA ASN A 82 1.83 16.77 3.76
C ASN A 82 3.15 16.42 4.47
N LEU A 83 3.12 15.46 5.39
CA LEU A 83 4.29 15.01 6.15
C LEU A 83 5.24 14.17 5.30
N GLU A 84 4.71 13.21 4.53
CA GLU A 84 5.51 12.30 3.71
C GLU A 84 5.96 12.91 2.36
N LYS A 85 5.25 13.94 1.86
CA LYS A 85 5.43 14.53 0.52
C LYS A 85 5.64 13.47 -0.57
N PRO A 86 4.74 12.46 -0.68
CA PRO A 86 4.95 11.36 -1.60
C PRO A 86 4.74 11.79 -3.05
N PHE A 87 5.41 11.09 -3.97
CA PHE A 87 5.13 11.25 -5.40
C PHE A 87 3.79 10.61 -5.74
N ILE A 88 2.91 11.35 -6.38
CA ILE A 88 1.56 10.87 -6.68
C ILE A 88 1.58 10.22 -8.07
N ALA A 89 1.30 8.92 -8.13
CA ALA A 89 1.20 8.18 -9.39
C ALA A 89 0.03 7.18 -9.34
N PRO A 90 -0.67 6.95 -10.47
CA PRO A 90 -1.68 5.89 -10.52
C PRO A 90 -0.98 4.52 -10.48
N ILE A 91 -1.09 3.80 -9.37
CA ILE A 91 -0.42 2.51 -9.11
C ILE A 91 -1.44 1.37 -8.96
N GLY A 92 -2.64 1.72 -8.51
CA GLY A 92 -3.78 0.87 -8.30
C GLY A 92 -4.52 0.66 -9.60
N LYS A 93 -4.57 -0.58 -10.06
CA LYS A 93 -5.60 -1.01 -11.00
C LYS A 93 -6.81 -1.44 -10.19
N LYS A 94 -7.92 -0.70 -10.26
CA LYS A 94 -9.20 -1.09 -9.67
C LYS A 94 -9.67 -2.37 -10.38
N ARG A 95 -9.42 -3.53 -9.78
CA ARG A 95 -10.02 -4.78 -10.23
C ARG A 95 -11.45 -4.81 -9.71
N ALA A 96 -12.43 -4.80 -10.61
CA ALA A 96 -13.80 -5.16 -10.25
C ALA A 96 -13.77 -6.64 -9.87
N LEU A 97 -13.81 -6.94 -8.58
CA LEU A 97 -14.05 -8.30 -8.11
C LEU A 97 -15.53 -8.57 -8.34
N THR A 98 -15.86 -9.41 -9.33
CA THR A 98 -17.20 -9.98 -9.44
C THR A 98 -17.38 -10.92 -8.25
N ILE A 99 -18.03 -10.43 -7.20
CA ILE A 99 -18.43 -11.28 -6.08
C ILE A 99 -19.61 -12.10 -6.59
N THR A 100 -19.36 -13.32 -7.07
CA THR A 100 -20.42 -14.30 -7.31
C THR A 100 -20.96 -14.74 -5.96
N VAL A 101 -21.95 -14.03 -5.46
CA VAL A 101 -22.73 -14.46 -4.29
C VAL A 101 -23.45 -15.75 -4.71
N LYS A 102 -22.92 -16.91 -4.31
CA LYS A 102 -23.65 -18.18 -4.46
C LYS A 102 -24.96 -18.06 -3.69
N LYS A 103 -26.07 -17.95 -4.42
CA LYS A 103 -27.43 -17.93 -3.88
C LYS A 103 -27.60 -19.21 -3.04
N ARG A 104 -27.81 -19.07 -1.73
CA ARG A 104 -28.12 -20.22 -0.86
C ARG A 104 -29.45 -20.82 -1.34
N VAL A 105 -29.43 -22.09 -1.71
CA VAL A 105 -30.63 -22.85 -2.07
C VAL A 105 -31.47 -23.00 -0.79
N PRO A 106 -32.75 -22.61 -0.77
CA PRO A 106 -33.59 -22.82 0.41
C PRO A 106 -33.78 -24.32 0.64
N ALA A 107 -33.52 -24.77 1.86
CA ALA A 107 -33.74 -26.15 2.27
C ALA A 107 -35.23 -26.49 2.14
N LYS A 108 -35.55 -27.53 1.35
CA LYS A 108 -36.91 -28.08 1.25
C LYS A 108 -37.36 -28.54 2.64
N ARG A 109 -38.34 -27.84 3.22
CA ARG A 109 -39.11 -28.31 4.38
C ARG A 109 -39.98 -29.48 3.88
N GLY A 110 -39.65 -30.70 4.30
CA GLY A 110 -40.47 -31.88 4.08
C GLY A 110 -41.80 -31.78 4.83
N ARG A 111 -42.87 -32.29 4.22
CA ARG A 111 -44.18 -32.51 4.82
C ARG A 111 -44.14 -33.74 5.72
#